data_AF-A0AA42P0W4-F1
#
_entry.id   AF-A0AA42P0W4-F1
#
_cell.length_a   1.000
_cell.length_b   1.000
_cell.length_c   1.000
_cell.angle_alpha   90.00
_cell.angle_beta   90.00
_cell.angle_gamma   90.00
#
_symmetry.space_group_name_H-M   'P 1'
#
loop_
_entity.id
_entity.type
_entity.pdbx_description
1 polymer ?
#
loop_
_entity_poly.entity_id
_entity_poly.type
_entity_poly.pdbx_seq_one_letter_code
_entity_poly.pdbx_strand_id
1 'polypeptide(L)'
;MIAAETQWFEPPAATPIAFQRISNERFSQLRRQAMQFVEVRRGHGFQFVERPEGASFEIHCKGVPVLWLEKWPQHVLLQASLDANQRAPAVVQLRALLQWQLQPVDYLEQVLAGVPEPVLMDRVMQMLAGEVPGAVRCGMP
;
A
#
# COMPACT_ATOMS: atom_id res chain seq x y z
N MET A 1 -27.63 20.38 -13.84
CA MET A 1 -27.11 19.02 -13.60
C MET A 1 -26.02 19.15 -12.56
N ILE A 2 -26.26 18.65 -11.35
CA ILE A 2 -25.25 18.62 -10.30
C ILE A 2 -24.34 17.45 -10.66
N ALA A 3 -23.12 17.73 -11.11
CA ALA A 3 -22.11 16.70 -11.26
C ALA A 3 -21.79 16.21 -9.85
N ALA A 4 -22.20 14.98 -9.54
CA ALA A 4 -21.69 14.27 -8.39
C ALA A 4 -20.21 13.99 -8.67
N GLU A 5 -19.34 14.97 -8.42
CA GLU A 5 -17.98 14.71 -7.99
C GLU A 5 -18.08 14.09 -6.59
N THR A 6 -18.56 12.85 -6.57
CA THR A 6 -18.47 11.98 -5.41
C THR A 6 -16.99 11.88 -5.11
N GLN A 7 -16.59 12.60 -4.07
CA GLN A 7 -15.43 12.40 -3.23
C GLN A 7 -15.12 10.90 -3.17
N TRP A 8 -14.26 10.41 -4.08
CA TRP A 8 -13.92 9.00 -4.13
C TRP A 8 -13.07 8.76 -2.89
N PHE A 9 -13.73 8.22 -1.86
CA PHE A 9 -13.19 8.04 -0.51
C PHE A 9 -11.82 7.36 -0.53
N GLU A 10 -11.06 7.60 0.55
CA GLU A 10 -9.90 6.79 0.86
C GLU A 10 -10.31 5.31 0.82
N PRO A 11 -9.72 4.51 -0.08
CA PRO A 11 -10.15 3.16 -0.30
C PRO A 11 -9.86 2.32 0.95
N PRO A 12 -10.75 1.37 1.29
CA PRO A 12 -10.47 0.46 2.39
C PRO A 12 -9.14 -0.24 2.13
N ALA A 13 -8.25 -0.16 3.12
CA ALA A 13 -6.96 -0.79 3.03
C ALA A 13 -7.12 -2.32 3.20
N ALA A 14 -6.40 -3.10 2.39
CA ALA A 14 -6.43 -4.56 2.52
C ALA A 14 -5.88 -4.98 3.88
N THR A 15 -6.15 -6.18 4.36
CA THR A 15 -5.52 -6.64 5.60
C THR A 15 -3.99 -6.55 5.48
N PRO A 16 -3.28 -5.89 6.43
CA PRO A 16 -1.82 -5.77 6.37
C PRO A 16 -1.16 -7.15 6.49
N ILE A 17 0.09 -7.28 6.05
CA ILE A 17 0.89 -8.48 6.25
C ILE A 17 2.08 -8.12 7.12
N ALA A 18 2.27 -8.85 8.22
CA ALA A 18 3.41 -8.69 9.11
C ALA A 18 4.65 -9.47 8.64
N PHE A 19 5.80 -8.82 8.77
CA PHE A 19 7.13 -9.35 8.48
C PHE A 19 8.04 -9.15 9.69
N GLN A 20 9.07 -9.98 9.79
CA GLN A 20 10.07 -9.86 10.85
C GLN A 20 10.66 -8.46 10.89
N ARG A 21 11.08 -8.02 12.08
CA ARG A 21 11.80 -6.76 12.24
C ARG A 21 13.02 -6.72 11.32
N ILE A 22 13.25 -5.57 10.69
CA ILE A 22 14.42 -5.30 9.87
C ILE A 22 15.28 -4.18 10.47
N SER A 23 16.56 -4.13 10.08
CA SER A 23 17.46 -3.06 10.48
C SER A 23 17.07 -1.71 9.87
N ASN A 24 17.59 -0.61 10.43
CA ASN A 24 17.36 0.74 9.91
C ASN A 24 17.90 0.91 8.48
N GLU A 25 19.03 0.26 8.19
CA GLU A 25 19.71 0.28 6.90
C GLU A 25 18.86 -0.47 5.86
N ARG A 26 18.34 -1.64 6.22
CA ARG A 26 17.45 -2.42 5.37
C ARG A 26 16.15 -1.68 5.10
N PHE A 27 15.54 -1.08 6.12
CA PHE A 27 14.36 -0.22 5.94
C PHE A 27 14.66 0.96 5.01
N SER A 28 15.79 1.65 5.21
CA SER A 28 16.22 2.75 4.35
C SER A 28 16.46 2.33 2.90
N GLN A 29 16.88 1.09 2.66
CA GLN A 29 17.00 0.52 1.32
C GLN A 29 15.63 0.37 0.65
N LEU A 30 14.64 -0.20 1.35
CA LEU A 30 13.27 -0.34 0.83
C LEU A 30 12.65 1.04 0.56
N ARG A 31 12.89 2.02 1.46
CA ARG A 31 12.48 3.41 1.28
C ARG A 31 13.02 4.01 -0.03
N ARG A 32 14.32 3.85 -0.30
CA ARG A 32 14.94 4.35 -1.55
C ARG A 32 14.34 3.69 -2.80
N GLN A 33 14.05 2.39 -2.76
CA GLN A 33 13.39 1.70 -3.87
C GLN A 33 11.99 2.27 -4.14
N ALA A 34 11.20 2.53 -3.08
CA ALA A 34 9.89 3.15 -3.20
C ALA A 34 9.98 4.58 -3.75
N MET A 35 10.95 5.38 -3.28
CA MET A 35 11.21 6.71 -3.83
C MET A 35 11.57 6.67 -5.32
N GLN A 36 12.46 5.75 -5.74
CA GLN A 36 12.82 5.56 -7.15
C GLN A 36 11.63 5.15 -8.00
N PHE A 37 10.77 4.26 -7.48
CA PHE A 37 9.54 3.86 -8.16
C PHE A 37 8.63 5.06 -8.44
N VAL A 38 8.47 5.97 -7.48
CA VAL A 38 7.65 7.17 -7.61
C VAL A 38 8.30 8.18 -8.54
N GLU A 39 9.60 8.39 -8.42
CA GLU A 39 10.32 9.42 -9.19
C GLU A 39 10.15 9.21 -10.70
N VAL A 40 10.34 7.98 -11.18
CA VAL A 40 10.15 7.64 -12.61
C VAL A 40 8.68 7.67 -13.07
N ARG A 41 7.74 7.85 -12.15
CA ARG A 41 6.27 7.85 -12.40
C ARG A 41 5.58 9.10 -11.86
N ARG A 42 6.32 10.15 -11.50
CA ARG A 42 5.78 11.37 -10.89
C ARG A 42 4.74 12.04 -11.77
N GLY A 43 4.98 12.07 -13.08
CA GLY A 43 4.04 12.58 -14.09
C GLY A 43 2.77 11.74 -14.25
N HIS A 44 2.70 10.54 -13.67
CA HIS A 44 1.55 9.63 -13.77
C HIS A 44 0.70 9.61 -12.50
N GLY A 45 0.82 10.65 -11.67
CA GLY A 45 0.00 10.85 -10.46
C GLY A 45 0.53 10.16 -9.20
N PHE A 46 1.72 9.56 -9.24
CA PHE A 46 2.33 8.93 -8.07
C PHE A 46 3.06 9.93 -7.18
N GLN A 47 2.93 9.76 -5.87
CA GLN A 47 3.59 10.57 -4.84
C GLN A 47 4.14 9.67 -3.73
N PHE A 48 5.25 10.08 -3.14
CA PHE A 48 5.89 9.43 -2.00
C PHE A 48 5.68 10.31 -0.77
N VAL A 49 5.19 9.73 0.32
CA VAL A 49 4.87 10.46 1.55
C VAL A 49 5.59 9.79 2.72
N GLU A 50 6.45 10.55 3.41
CA GLU A 50 7.04 10.10 4.67
C GLU A 50 6.06 10.32 5.81
N ARG A 51 5.94 9.33 6.69
CA ARG A 51 5.15 9.46 7.92
C ARG A 51 6.10 9.78 9.09
N PRO A 52 5.80 10.81 9.89
CA PRO A 52 6.69 11.27 10.95
C PRO A 52 6.88 10.23 12.07
N GLU A 53 5.94 9.30 12.25
CA GLU A 53 6.02 8.22 13.23
C GLU A 53 6.73 7.00 12.63
N GLY A 54 7.89 6.65 13.19
CA GLY A 54 8.54 5.36 12.96
C GLY A 54 9.35 5.23 11.67
N ALA A 55 9.58 6.30 10.90
CA ALA A 55 10.19 6.22 9.56
C ALA A 55 9.35 5.43 8.54
N SER A 56 8.05 5.24 8.80
CA SER A 56 7.12 4.62 7.87
C SER A 56 6.93 5.48 6.61
N PHE A 57 6.48 4.86 5.52
CA PHE A 57 6.18 5.60 4.29
C PHE A 57 4.95 5.08 3.58
N GLU A 58 4.39 5.96 2.74
CA GLU A 58 3.25 5.67 1.89
C GLU A 58 3.55 6.06 0.44
N ILE A 59 2.89 5.37 -0.48
CA ILE A 59 2.79 5.76 -1.88
C ILE A 59 1.35 6.11 -2.15
N HIS A 60 1.16 7.29 -2.71
CA HIS A 60 -0.15 7.82 -3.05
C HIS A 60 -0.32 7.82 -4.57
N CYS A 61 -1.55 7.62 -5.01
CA CYS A 61 -2.04 7.87 -6.34
C CYS A 61 -3.03 9.04 -6.30
N LYS A 62 -2.65 10.19 -6.88
CA LYS A 62 -3.46 11.42 -6.91
C LYS A 62 -3.95 11.83 -5.51
N GLY A 63 -3.05 11.79 -4.52
CA GLY A 63 -3.33 12.10 -3.11
C GLY A 63 -4.12 11.03 -2.36
N VAL A 64 -4.53 9.95 -3.03
CA VAL A 64 -5.17 8.80 -2.39
C VAL A 64 -4.10 7.76 -2.10
N PRO A 65 -4.00 7.30 -0.86
CA PRO A 65 -2.92 6.42 -0.49
C PRO A 65 -3.19 5.04 -1.20
N VAL A 66 -2.17 4.32 -1.70
CA VAL A 66 -2.31 2.97 -2.34
C VAL A 66 -1.34 1.88 -1.86
N LEU A 67 -0.27 2.22 -1.12
CA LEU A 67 0.69 1.27 -0.52
C LEU A 67 1.42 1.88 0.67
N TRP A 68 1.50 1.18 1.79
CA TRP A 68 2.22 1.61 2.99
C TRP A 68 3.21 0.55 3.42
N LEU A 69 4.35 1.02 3.93
CA LEU A 69 5.26 0.22 4.72
C LEU A 69 5.42 0.89 6.08
N GLU A 70 4.91 0.21 7.11
CA GLU A 70 4.96 0.69 8.48
C GLU A 70 6.04 -0.03 9.26
N LYS A 71 6.84 0.74 9.99
CA LYS A 71 7.88 0.19 10.84
C LYS A 71 7.40 0.18 12.29
N TRP A 72 7.29 -1.03 12.82
CA TRP A 72 6.94 -1.27 14.20
C TRP A 72 8.17 -1.74 15.00
N PRO A 73 8.15 -1.65 16.35
CA PRO A 73 9.30 -2.07 17.17
C PRO A 73 9.69 -3.54 17.00
N GLN A 74 8.73 -4.43 16.70
CA GLN A 74 8.94 -5.88 16.63
C GLN A 74 8.73 -6.48 15.22
N HIS A 75 8.14 -5.72 14.30
CA HIS A 75 7.80 -6.20 12.97
C HIS A 75 7.73 -5.04 11.98
N VAL A 76 7.50 -5.37 10.71
CA VAL A 76 7.18 -4.41 9.66
C VAL A 76 5.84 -4.82 9.06
N LEU A 77 4.94 -3.86 8.85
CA LEU A 77 3.67 -4.12 8.17
C LEU A 77 3.76 -3.59 6.74
N LEU A 78 3.31 -4.41 5.79
CA LEU A 78 3.18 -4.01 4.39
C LEU A 78 1.74 -4.24 3.95
N GLN A 79 1.15 -3.19 3.39
CA GLN A 79 -0.27 -3.15 3.05
C GLN A 79 -0.47 -2.35 1.77
N ALA A 80 -1.48 -2.70 0.98
CA ALA A 80 -1.94 -1.90 -0.15
C ALA A 80 -3.44 -1.66 -0.01
N SER A 81 -3.95 -0.64 -0.69
CA SER A 81 -5.39 -0.44 -0.78
C SER A 81 -6.07 -1.62 -1.49
N LEU A 82 -7.31 -1.95 -1.11
CA LEU A 82 -8.06 -3.04 -1.77
C LEU A 82 -8.27 -2.78 -3.26
N ASP A 83 -8.36 -1.50 -3.64
CA ASP A 83 -8.54 -1.04 -5.01
C ASP A 83 -7.21 -0.82 -5.76
N ALA A 84 -6.04 -1.09 -5.15
CA ALA A 84 -4.73 -0.79 -5.71
C ALA A 84 -4.53 -1.41 -7.10
N ASN A 85 -5.06 -2.61 -7.34
CA ASN A 85 -4.97 -3.27 -8.65
C ASN A 85 -5.69 -2.50 -9.76
N GLN A 86 -6.77 -1.78 -9.44
CA GLN A 86 -7.50 -0.96 -10.41
C GLN A 86 -6.98 0.49 -10.43
N ARG A 87 -6.74 1.07 -9.26
CA ARG A 87 -6.32 2.48 -9.09
C ARG A 87 -4.87 2.71 -9.51
N ALA A 88 -3.98 1.79 -9.16
CA ALA A 88 -2.55 1.94 -9.35
C ALA A 88 -1.88 0.57 -9.64
N PRO A 89 -2.12 -0.05 -10.81
CA PRO A 89 -1.65 -1.42 -11.09
C PRO A 89 -0.13 -1.62 -10.87
N ALA A 90 0.67 -0.60 -11.19
CA ALA A 90 2.13 -0.64 -10.99
C ALA A 90 2.55 -0.79 -9.52
N VAL A 91 1.72 -0.35 -8.57
CA VAL A 91 2.00 -0.47 -7.13
C VAL A 91 1.88 -1.92 -6.65
N VAL A 92 1.03 -2.74 -7.28
CA VAL A 92 0.93 -4.18 -6.96
C VAL A 92 2.25 -4.89 -7.24
N GLN A 93 2.94 -4.51 -8.32
CA GLN A 93 4.27 -5.04 -8.66
C GLN A 93 5.32 -4.58 -7.65
N LEU A 94 5.30 -3.30 -7.26
CA LEU A 94 6.19 -2.80 -6.21
C LEU A 94 5.95 -3.54 -4.89
N ARG A 95 4.70 -3.75 -4.48
CA ARG A 95 4.37 -4.51 -3.27
C ARG A 95 5.04 -5.88 -3.30
N ALA A 96 4.88 -6.64 -4.39
CA ALA A 96 5.51 -7.94 -4.53
C ALA A 96 7.05 -7.84 -4.39
N LEU A 97 7.68 -6.87 -5.06
CA LEU A 97 9.14 -6.66 -4.96
C LEU A 97 9.60 -6.36 -3.53
N LEU A 98 8.86 -5.55 -2.77
CA LEU A 98 9.17 -5.29 -1.36
C LEU A 98 8.95 -6.55 -0.50
N GLN A 99 7.85 -7.29 -0.72
CA GLN A 99 7.55 -8.54 -0.02
C GLN A 99 8.65 -9.58 -0.18
N TRP A 100 9.16 -9.78 -1.40
CA TRP A 100 10.25 -10.74 -1.67
C TRP A 100 11.55 -10.45 -0.90
N GLN A 101 11.71 -9.23 -0.39
CA GLN A 101 12.90 -8.80 0.34
C GLN A 101 12.74 -8.91 1.87
N LEU A 102 11.58 -9.37 2.34
CA LEU A 102 11.19 -9.44 3.74
C LEU A 102 10.89 -10.89 4.14
N GLN A 103 11.19 -11.24 5.39
CA GLN A 103 10.87 -12.54 5.94
C GLN A 103 9.51 -12.47 6.63
N PRO A 104 8.50 -13.28 6.24
CA PRO A 104 7.22 -13.31 6.92
C PRO A 104 7.38 -13.80 8.36
N VAL A 105 6.55 -13.27 9.27
CA VAL A 105 6.40 -13.82 10.62
C VAL A 105 5.53 -15.07 10.59
N ASP A 106 5.56 -15.87 11.66
CA ASP A 106 4.68 -17.03 11.75
C ASP A 106 3.20 -16.64 11.96
N TYR A 107 2.30 -17.62 11.89
CA TYR A 107 0.87 -17.38 12.03
C TYR A 107 0.49 -16.74 13.38
N LEU A 108 1.10 -17.20 14.48
CA LEU A 108 0.82 -16.66 15.81
C LEU A 108 1.32 -15.22 15.93
N GLU A 109 2.50 -14.94 15.40
CA GLU A 109 3.09 -13.61 15.34
C GLU A 109 2.28 -12.64 14.47
N GLN A 110 1.67 -13.09 13.37
CA GLN A 110 0.72 -12.26 12.58
C GLN A 110 -0.46 -11.81 13.45
N VAL A 111 -1.11 -12.75 14.15
CA VAL A 111 -2.25 -12.45 15.02
C VAL A 111 -1.85 -11.50 16.15
N LEU A 112 -0.67 -11.71 16.75
CA LEU A 112 -0.13 -10.82 17.79
C LEU A 112 0.26 -9.43 17.28
N ALA A 113 0.59 -9.31 15.98
CA ALA A 113 0.79 -8.02 15.32
C ALA A 113 -0.54 -7.30 15.00
N GLY A 114 -1.68 -7.82 15.45
CA GLY A 114 -3.00 -7.25 15.17
C GLY A 114 -3.44 -7.45 13.72
N VAL A 115 -2.78 -8.35 12.98
CA VAL A 115 -3.17 -8.73 11.62
C VAL A 115 -4.24 -9.82 11.71
N PRO A 116 -5.52 -9.53 11.38
CA PRO A 116 -6.54 -10.56 11.36
C PRO A 116 -6.25 -11.61 10.28
N GLU A 117 -6.76 -12.84 10.44
CA GLU A 117 -6.70 -13.86 9.38
C GLU A 117 -7.29 -13.33 8.06
N PRO A 118 -6.48 -13.17 7.00
CA PRO A 118 -6.95 -12.50 5.80
C PRO A 118 -7.33 -13.51 4.73
N VAL A 119 -8.61 -13.63 4.38
CA VAL A 119 -8.97 -13.92 2.98
C VAL A 119 -10.42 -13.65 2.62
N LEU A 120 -11.38 -13.89 3.51
CA LEU A 120 -12.79 -13.84 3.12
C LEU A 120 -13.31 -12.40 2.99
N MET A 121 -13.09 -11.55 3.98
CA MET A 121 -13.69 -10.21 3.99
C MET A 121 -13.09 -9.26 2.95
N ASP A 122 -11.77 -9.27 2.76
CA ASP A 122 -11.12 -8.45 1.73
C ASP A 122 -11.60 -8.81 0.32
N ARG A 123 -11.75 -10.11 0.05
CA ARG A 123 -12.25 -10.59 -1.24
C ARG A 123 -13.71 -10.21 -1.46
N VAL A 124 -14.54 -10.30 -0.42
CA VAL A 124 -15.93 -9.82 -0.47
C VAL A 124 -15.98 -8.31 -0.72
N MET A 125 -15.20 -7.52 0.01
CA MET A 125 -15.12 -6.07 -0.18
C MET A 125 -14.65 -5.71 -1.59
N GLN A 126 -13.67 -6.42 -2.15
CA GLN A 126 -13.23 -6.22 -3.53
C GLN A 126 -14.31 -6.56 -4.56
N MET A 127 -15.12 -7.60 -4.33
CA MET A 127 -16.24 -7.94 -5.22
C MET A 127 -17.37 -6.91 -5.16
N LEU A 128 -17.56 -6.27 -4.00
CA LEU A 128 -18.56 -5.20 -3.82
C LEU A 128 -18.07 -3.83 -4.29
N ALA A 129 -16.75 -3.62 -4.33
CA ALA A 129 -16.16 -2.38 -4.83
C ALA A 129 -16.34 -2.30 -6.35
N GLY A 130 -17.13 -1.34 -6.81
CA GLY A 130 -17.29 -1.03 -8.23
C GLY A 130 -15.97 -0.59 -8.91
N GLU A 131 -16.02 -0.41 -10.23
CA GLU A 131 -14.83 -0.01 -10.97
C GLU A 131 -14.30 1.37 -10.56
N VAL A 132 -12.98 1.48 -10.40
CA VAL A 132 -12.33 2.76 -10.13
C VAL A 132 -12.33 3.61 -11.41
N PRO A 133 -12.87 4.83 -11.45
CA PRO A 133 -12.91 5.65 -12.67
C PRO A 133 -11.51 5.97 -13.22
N GLY A 134 -11.36 6.00 -14.55
CA GLY A 134 -10.06 6.26 -15.20
C GLY A 134 -9.38 7.56 -14.76
N ALA A 135 -10.17 8.63 -14.55
CA ALA A 135 -9.67 9.93 -14.11
C ALA A 135 -8.97 9.92 -12.74
N VAL A 136 -9.23 8.91 -11.89
CA VAL A 136 -8.60 8.77 -10.57
C VAL A 136 -7.55 7.66 -10.51
N ARG A 137 -7.28 6.98 -11.64
CA ARG A 137 -6.21 6.00 -11.76
C ARG A 137 -4.86 6.68 -12.00
N CYS A 138 -3.78 6.01 -11.60
CA CYS A 138 -2.41 6.37 -11.89
C CYS A 138 -1.78 5.39 -12.88
N GLY A 139 -0.84 5.87 -13.69
CA GLY A 139 -0.13 5.04 -14.67
C GLY A 139 -0.79 4.93 -16.06
N MET A 140 -1.96 5.53 -16.28
CA MET A 140 -2.46 5.82 -17.63
C MET A 140 -2.25 7.30 -17.97
N PRO A 141 -1.72 7.64 -19.15
CA PRO A 141 -1.91 8.98 -19.72
C PRO A 141 -3.38 9.23 -20.10
#